data_AF-A0A926P4A4-F1
#
_entry.id   AF-A0A926P4A4-F1
#
_cell.length_a   1.000
_cell.length_b   1.000
_cell.length_c   1.000
_cell.angle_alpha   90.00
_cell.angle_beta   90.00
_cell.angle_gamma   90.00
#
_symmetry.space_group_name_H-M   'P 1'
#
loop_
_entity.id
_entity.type
_entity.pdbx_description
1 polymer ?
#
loop_
_entity_poly.entity_id
_entity_poly.type
_entity_poly.pdbx_seq_one_letter_code
_entity_poly.pdbx_strand_id
1 'polypeptide(L)'
;MSLLVIAMSLSPQQLEAVALLGKGTKTSEVASQLGITQRTVQRWLKDDEFAKAVAEIGRQATKLVVESTSFDLFKEIERATESSVKLLTEMIENPDIRPSDRLKAVDIVRRWGDKHRFEEAMDRDFERMIRKLDKLLKPDTYEEMLKAMSLLYPTERLNLNENEP
;
A
#
# COMPACT_ATOMS: atom_id res chain seq x y z
N MET A 1 -11.58 18.58 8.27
CA MET A 1 -11.38 19.60 7.22
C MET A 1 -10.90 18.88 5.97
N SER A 2 -11.61 19.04 4.86
CA SER A 2 -11.28 18.34 3.60
C SER A 2 -10.02 18.92 2.95
N LEU A 3 -9.23 18.08 2.27
CA LEU A 3 -8.01 18.45 1.50
C LEU A 3 -8.24 19.64 0.56
N LEU A 4 -9.43 19.75 -0.02
CA LEU A 4 -9.87 20.86 -0.86
C LEU A 4 -9.77 22.22 -0.16
N VAL A 5 -10.11 22.30 1.13
CA VAL A 5 -10.06 23.57 1.89
C VAL A 5 -8.63 23.99 2.18
N ILE A 6 -7.75 23.03 2.48
CA ILE A 6 -6.32 23.26 2.73
C ILE A 6 -5.59 23.61 1.42
N ALA A 7 -5.96 22.98 0.30
CA ALA A 7 -5.36 23.28 -0.99
C ALA A 7 -5.65 24.71 -1.48
N MET A 8 -6.78 25.29 -1.08
CA MET A 8 -7.15 26.67 -1.43
C MET A 8 -6.39 27.73 -0.62
N SER A 9 -5.80 27.39 0.53
CA SER A 9 -4.99 28.32 1.33
C SER A 9 -3.49 28.30 0.99
N LEU A 10 -3.05 27.27 0.26
CA LEU A 10 -1.65 27.12 -0.15
C LEU A 10 -1.37 27.77 -1.50
N SER A 11 -0.19 28.38 -1.63
CA SER A 11 0.27 28.89 -2.92
C SER A 11 0.60 27.74 -3.89
N PRO A 12 0.63 27.99 -5.22
CA PRO A 12 1.03 26.96 -6.19
C PRO A 12 2.39 26.33 -5.88
N GLN A 13 3.38 27.13 -5.45
CA GLN A 13 4.69 26.63 -5.04
C GLN A 13 4.64 25.77 -3.77
N GLN A 14 3.75 26.11 -2.83
CA GLN A 14 3.54 25.31 -1.63
C GLN A 14 2.87 23.98 -1.96
N LEU A 15 1.89 23.97 -2.87
CA LEU A 15 1.25 22.74 -3.35
C LEU A 15 2.26 21.80 -4.02
N GLU A 16 3.15 22.33 -4.86
CA GLU A 16 4.19 21.56 -5.51
C GLU A 16 5.21 21.00 -4.49
N ALA A 17 5.60 21.81 -3.50
CA ALA A 17 6.43 21.36 -2.39
C ALA A 17 5.77 20.25 -1.57
N VAL A 18 4.46 20.37 -1.29
CA VAL A 18 3.68 19.33 -0.60
C VAL A 18 3.70 18.02 -1.37
N ALA A 19 3.51 18.05 -2.69
CA ALA A 19 3.54 16.87 -3.53
C ALA A 19 4.92 16.19 -3.53
N LEU A 20 6.01 16.95 -3.59
CA LEU A 20 7.36 16.40 -3.56
C LEU A 20 7.72 15.84 -2.18
N LEU A 21 7.39 16.55 -1.10
CA LEU A 21 7.65 16.08 0.27
C LEU A 21 6.80 14.84 0.62
N GLY A 22 5.55 14.78 0.14
CA GLY A 22 4.67 13.63 0.32
C GLY A 22 5.19 12.35 -0.36
N LYS A 23 6.02 12.49 -1.40
CA LYS A 23 6.74 11.38 -2.05
C LYS A 23 8.03 10.96 -1.33
N GLY A 24 8.41 11.66 -0.25
CA GLY A 24 9.63 11.39 0.50
C GLY A 24 10.87 12.14 0.02
N THR A 25 10.73 13.10 -0.90
CA THR A 25 11.87 13.92 -1.38
C THR A 25 12.43 14.77 -0.24
N LYS A 26 13.76 14.88 -0.14
CA LYS A 26 14.41 15.65 0.93
C LYS A 26 14.16 17.14 0.76
N THR A 27 14.03 17.87 1.87
CA THR A 27 13.78 19.33 1.86
C THR A 27 14.79 20.14 1.06
N SER A 28 16.07 19.74 1.05
CA SER A 28 17.12 20.39 0.26
C SER A 28 16.90 20.22 -1.25
N GLU A 29 16.40 19.06 -1.66
CA GLU A 29 16.14 18.72 -3.06
C GLU A 29 14.85 19.38 -3.55
N VAL A 30 13.79 19.40 -2.73
CA VAL A 30 12.58 20.18 -2.99
C VAL A 30 12.91 21.66 -3.17
N ALA A 31 13.76 22.21 -2.29
CA ALA A 31 14.20 23.60 -2.39
C ALA A 31 14.94 23.87 -3.72
N SER A 32 15.84 22.97 -4.11
CA SER A 32 16.57 23.06 -5.38
C SER A 32 15.64 22.98 -6.59
N GLN A 33 14.65 22.08 -6.59
CA GLN A 33 13.71 21.90 -7.70
C GLN A 33 12.79 23.11 -7.88
N LEU A 34 12.37 23.73 -6.78
CA LEU A 34 11.45 24.88 -6.80
C LEU A 34 12.16 26.24 -6.88
N GLY A 35 13.49 26.27 -6.93
CA GLY A 35 14.27 27.51 -6.96
C GLY A 35 14.12 28.36 -5.70
N ILE A 36 13.88 27.75 -4.55
CA ILE A 36 13.71 28.43 -3.25
C ILE A 36 14.78 27.98 -2.25
N THR A 37 14.90 28.70 -1.12
CA THR A 37 15.83 28.29 -0.06
C THR A 37 15.27 27.14 0.77
N GLN A 38 16.14 26.26 1.26
CA GLN A 38 15.74 25.20 2.21
C GLN A 38 15.06 25.78 3.46
N ARG A 39 15.50 26.98 3.91
CA ARG A 39 14.90 27.69 5.03
C ARG A 39 13.42 28.04 4.77
N THR A 40 13.06 28.36 3.53
CA THR A 40 11.67 28.61 3.13
C THR A 40 10.82 27.35 3.31
N VAL A 41 11.31 26.20 2.82
CA VAL A 41 10.62 24.90 2.97
C VAL A 41 10.48 24.52 4.44
N GLN A 42 11.54 24.68 5.23
CA GLN A 42 11.52 24.41 6.68
C GLN A 42 10.56 25.33 7.43
N ARG A 43 10.44 26.59 7.00
CA ARG A 43 9.46 27.53 7.57
C ARG A 43 8.04 27.07 7.26
N TRP A 44 7.77 26.62 6.03
CA TRP A 44 6.46 26.07 5.67
C TRP A 44 6.13 24.79 6.44
N LEU A 45 7.09 23.92 6.71
CA LEU A 45 6.85 22.73 7.55
C LEU A 45 6.46 23.06 9.01
N LYS A 46 6.68 24.28 9.48
CA LYS A 46 6.21 24.75 10.79
C LYS A 46 4.80 25.34 10.73
N ASP A 47 4.26 25.55 9.53
CA ASP A 47 2.88 25.95 9.33
C ASP A 47 1.98 24.72 9.39
N ASP A 48 0.94 24.80 10.23
CA ASP A 48 0.05 23.68 10.53
C ASP A 48 -0.70 23.17 9.30
N GLU A 49 -1.11 24.06 8.39
CA GLU A 49 -1.88 23.68 7.20
C GLU A 49 -0.98 22.96 6.20
N PHE A 50 0.20 23.53 5.95
CA PHE A 50 1.20 22.91 5.07
C PHE A 50 1.66 21.55 5.61
N ALA A 51 1.97 21.44 6.90
CA ALA A 51 2.39 20.19 7.52
C ALA A 51 1.31 19.10 7.44
N LYS A 52 0.04 19.47 7.66
CA LYS A 52 -1.10 18.55 7.50
C LYS A 52 -1.24 18.08 6.06
N ALA A 53 -1.08 18.97 5.09
CA ALA A 53 -1.15 18.61 3.67
C ALA A 53 -0.05 17.60 3.28
N VAL A 54 1.20 17.80 3.71
CA VAL A 54 2.30 16.84 3.50
C VAL A 54 1.98 15.48 4.12
N ALA A 55 1.53 15.48 5.37
CA ALA A 55 1.23 14.24 6.10
C ALA A 55 0.07 13.45 5.50
N GLU A 56 -0.90 14.13 4.90
CA GLU A 56 -2.05 13.49 4.26
C GLU A 56 -1.67 12.87 2.92
N ILE A 57 -0.94 13.59 2.06
CA ILE A 57 -0.42 13.04 0.80
C ILE A 57 0.49 11.84 1.07
N GLY A 58 1.38 11.94 2.06
CA GLY A 58 2.25 10.84 2.47
C GLY A 58 1.48 9.61 2.94
N ARG A 59 0.39 9.79 3.71
CA ARG A 59 -0.49 8.70 4.13
C ARG A 59 -1.20 8.03 2.96
N GLN A 60 -1.69 8.80 1.99
CA GLN A 60 -2.35 8.26 0.81
C GLN A 60 -1.38 7.49 -0.09
N ALA A 61 -0.18 8.04 -0.33
CA ALA A 61 0.86 7.36 -1.08
C ALA A 61 1.29 6.04 -0.40
N THR A 62 1.45 6.06 0.93
CA THR A 62 1.77 4.86 1.71
C THR A 62 0.66 3.82 1.60
N LYS A 63 -0.61 4.23 1.72
CA LYS A 63 -1.76 3.34 1.59
C LYS A 63 -1.79 2.63 0.24
N LEU A 64 -1.57 3.37 -0.85
CA LEU A 64 -1.55 2.79 -2.21
C LEU A 64 -0.41 1.79 -2.39
N VAL A 65 0.79 2.10 -1.89
CA VAL A 65 1.93 1.17 -1.95
C VAL A 65 1.69 -0.07 -1.11
N VAL A 66 1.11 0.09 0.08
CA VAL A 66 0.77 -1.05 0.94
C VAL A 66 -0.30 -1.91 0.27
N GLU A 67 -1.35 -1.33 -0.30
CA GLU A 67 -2.40 -2.07 -1.00
C GLU A 67 -1.88 -2.84 -2.22
N SER A 68 -1.00 -2.23 -3.03
CA SER A 68 -0.42 -2.91 -4.19
C SER A 68 0.61 -3.98 -3.80
N THR A 69 1.51 -3.67 -2.87
CA THR A 69 2.62 -4.58 -2.50
C THR A 69 2.12 -5.75 -1.65
N SER A 70 1.08 -5.53 -0.84
CA SER A 70 0.52 -6.61 -0.01
C SER A 70 0.00 -7.74 -0.89
N PHE A 71 -0.73 -7.43 -1.97
CA PHE A 71 -1.31 -8.44 -2.84
C PHE A 71 -0.25 -9.32 -3.52
N ASP A 72 0.83 -8.72 -4.02
CA ASP A 72 1.91 -9.47 -4.66
C ASP A 72 2.69 -10.30 -3.64
N LEU A 73 3.00 -9.74 -2.46
CA LEU A 73 3.66 -10.46 -1.38
C LEU A 73 2.82 -11.65 -0.88
N PHE A 74 1.50 -11.48 -0.76
CA PHE A 74 0.59 -12.57 -0.40
C PHE A 74 0.65 -13.71 -1.41
N LYS A 75 0.61 -13.39 -2.71
CA LYS A 75 0.74 -14.41 -3.78
C LYS A 75 2.07 -15.13 -3.77
N GLU A 76 3.16 -14.43 -3.50
CA GLU A 76 4.48 -15.06 -3.40
C GLU A 76 4.56 -16.01 -2.21
N ILE A 77 4.06 -15.58 -1.04
CA ILE A 77 3.98 -16.42 0.16
C ILE A 77 3.10 -17.65 -0.09
N GLU A 78 1.95 -17.47 -0.73
CA GLU A 78 1.02 -18.56 -1.08
C GLU A 78 1.72 -19.61 -1.96
N ARG A 79 2.35 -19.18 -3.07
CA ARG A 79 3.09 -20.07 -3.97
C ARG A 79 4.25 -20.79 -3.29
N ALA A 80 5.01 -20.07 -2.45
CA ALA A 80 6.11 -20.66 -1.69
C ALA A 80 5.61 -21.70 -0.69
N THR A 81 4.44 -21.46 -0.11
CA THR A 81 3.79 -22.37 0.83
C THR A 81 3.28 -23.62 0.13
N GLU A 82 2.59 -23.49 -1.01
CA GLU A 82 2.15 -24.62 -1.84
C GLU A 82 3.33 -25.51 -2.26
N SER A 83 4.42 -24.89 -2.71
CA SER A 83 5.64 -25.59 -3.11
C SER A 83 6.26 -26.36 -1.94
N SER A 84 6.25 -25.76 -0.74
CA SER A 84 6.77 -26.39 0.48
C SER A 84 5.91 -27.57 0.93
N VAL A 85 4.58 -27.45 0.87
CA VAL A 85 3.66 -28.54 1.19
C VAL A 85 3.84 -29.71 0.23
N LYS A 86 3.98 -29.43 -1.08
CA LYS A 86 4.24 -30.46 -2.09
C LYS A 86 5.54 -31.22 -1.79
N LEU A 87 6.62 -30.52 -1.51
CA LEU A 87 7.91 -31.14 -1.18
C LEU A 87 7.82 -32.01 0.08
N LEU A 88 7.12 -31.55 1.12
CA LEU A 88 6.91 -32.35 2.33
C LEU A 88 6.08 -33.61 2.06
N THR A 89 5.06 -33.54 1.20
CA THR A 89 4.28 -34.71 0.78
C THR A 89 5.13 -35.71 0.01
N GLU A 90 5.94 -35.24 -0.95
CA GLU A 90 6.90 -36.09 -1.67
C GLU A 90 7.90 -36.75 -0.72
N MET A 91 8.36 -36.03 0.31
CA MET A 91 9.23 -36.59 1.33
C MET A 91 8.54 -37.69 2.15
N ILE A 92 7.25 -37.52 2.49
CA ILE A 92 6.47 -38.49 3.26
C ILE A 92 6.28 -39.79 2.47
N GLU A 93 6.07 -39.70 1.17
CA GLU A 93 5.81 -40.85 0.30
C GLU A 93 7.08 -41.59 -0.14
N ASN A 94 8.24 -40.94 -0.09
CA ASN A 94 9.51 -41.53 -0.53
C ASN A 94 10.07 -42.54 0.49
N PRO A 95 10.16 -43.85 0.14
CA PRO A 95 10.66 -44.89 1.04
C PRO A 95 12.18 -44.81 1.30
N ASP A 96 12.94 -44.14 0.43
CA ASP A 96 14.39 -43.99 0.55
C ASP A 96 14.80 -42.91 1.58
N ILE A 97 13.85 -42.08 2.01
CA ILE A 97 14.07 -41.09 3.07
C ILE A 97 13.94 -41.75 4.44
N ARG A 98 14.82 -41.33 5.36
CA ARG A 98 14.85 -41.84 6.74
C ARG A 98 13.46 -41.72 7.40
N PRO A 99 12.95 -42.78 8.05
CA PRO A 99 11.65 -42.76 8.71
C PRO A 99 11.46 -41.59 9.69
N SER A 100 12.52 -41.20 10.41
CA SER A 100 12.49 -40.06 11.33
C SER A 100 12.22 -38.73 10.64
N ASP A 101 12.72 -38.54 9.43
CA ASP A 101 12.55 -37.29 8.68
C ASP A 101 11.18 -37.25 7.97
N ARG A 102 10.68 -38.42 7.54
CA ARG A 102 9.29 -38.58 7.09
C ARG A 102 8.29 -38.24 8.20
N LEU A 103 8.52 -38.72 9.43
CA LEU A 103 7.67 -38.39 10.58
C LEU A 103 7.70 -36.89 10.93
N LYS A 104 8.86 -36.23 10.81
CA LYS A 104 8.95 -34.77 10.97
C LYS A 104 8.16 -34.04 9.90
N ALA A 105 8.24 -34.47 8.63
CA ALA A 105 7.46 -33.89 7.55
C ALA A 105 5.95 -34.02 7.80
N VAL A 106 5.48 -35.18 8.27
CA VAL A 106 4.08 -35.38 8.70
C VAL A 106 3.68 -34.40 9.81
N ASP A 107 4.49 -34.23 10.85
CA ASP A 107 4.15 -33.32 11.96
C ASP A 107 4.14 -31.84 11.51
N ILE A 108 5.04 -31.45 10.60
CA ILE A 108 5.03 -30.09 10.02
C ILE A 108 3.74 -29.85 9.22
N VAL A 109 3.36 -30.77 8.32
CA VAL A 109 2.13 -30.67 7.53
C VAL A 109 0.89 -30.65 8.43
N ARG A 110 0.85 -31.50 9.47
CA ARG A 110 -0.25 -31.53 10.44
C ARG A 110 -0.40 -30.20 11.18
N ARG A 111 0.69 -29.66 11.74
CA ARG A 111 0.67 -28.37 12.46
C ARG A 111 0.24 -27.21 11.55
N TRP A 112 0.66 -27.25 10.29
CA TRP A 112 0.26 -26.26 9.29
C TRP A 112 -1.26 -26.36 9.00
N GLY A 113 -1.79 -27.56 8.76
CA GLY A 113 -3.24 -27.76 8.57
C GLY A 113 -4.09 -27.43 9.80
N ASP A 114 -3.58 -27.64 11.01
CA ASP A 114 -4.26 -27.23 12.26
C ASP A 114 -4.32 -25.71 12.40
N LYS A 115 -3.28 -24.99 11.96
CA LYS A 115 -3.22 -23.52 11.97
C LYS A 115 -4.11 -22.90 10.88
N HIS A 116 -4.14 -23.47 9.67
CA HIS A 116 -4.98 -22.97 8.57
C HIS A 116 -6.47 -23.12 8.82
N ARG A 117 -6.90 -24.18 9.50
CA ARG A 117 -8.30 -24.31 9.96
C ARG A 117 -8.71 -23.18 10.93
N PHE A 118 -7.76 -22.53 11.58
CA PHE A 118 -7.98 -21.38 12.44
C PHE A 118 -7.96 -20.05 11.66
N GLU A 119 -7.10 -19.92 10.64
CA GLU A 119 -7.03 -18.75 9.76
C GLU A 119 -8.27 -18.63 8.84
N GLU A 120 -8.77 -19.74 8.28
CA GLU A 120 -10.04 -19.74 7.51
C GLU A 120 -11.26 -19.31 8.36
N ALA A 121 -11.23 -19.52 9.67
CA ALA A 121 -12.27 -19.01 10.58
C ALA A 121 -12.13 -17.49 10.79
N MET A 122 -10.90 -16.96 10.85
CA MET A 122 -10.66 -15.52 10.97
C MET A 122 -10.92 -14.75 9.67
N ASP A 123 -10.59 -15.31 8.50
CA ASP A 123 -10.86 -14.68 7.20
C ASP A 123 -12.37 -14.50 6.96
N ARG A 124 -13.18 -15.48 7.39
CA ARG A 124 -14.64 -15.38 7.39
C ARG A 124 -15.16 -14.28 8.31
N ASP A 125 -14.52 -14.07 9.46
CA ASP A 125 -14.87 -12.98 10.38
C ASP A 125 -14.37 -11.61 9.89
N PHE A 126 -13.23 -11.57 9.21
CA PHE A 126 -12.68 -10.37 8.59
C PHE A 126 -13.52 -9.91 7.38
N GLU A 127 -13.94 -10.81 6.50
CA GLU A 127 -14.90 -10.51 5.43
C GLU A 127 -16.24 -10.01 5.99
N ARG A 128 -16.72 -10.61 7.08
CA ARG A 128 -17.94 -10.18 7.77
C ARG A 128 -17.78 -8.77 8.35
N MET A 129 -16.59 -8.40 8.79
CA MET A 129 -16.24 -7.07 9.26
C MET A 129 -16.15 -6.05 8.12
N ILE A 130 -15.53 -6.41 6.98
CA ILE A 130 -15.49 -5.57 5.77
C ILE A 130 -16.90 -5.27 5.24
N ARG A 131 -17.77 -6.28 5.14
CA ARG A 131 -19.18 -6.08 4.72
C ARG A 131 -19.98 -5.21 5.70
N LYS A 132 -19.62 -5.18 6.98
CA LYS A 132 -20.19 -4.26 7.96
C LYS A 132 -19.69 -2.84 7.74
N LEU A 133 -18.42 -2.66 7.43
CA LEU A 133 -17.82 -1.35 7.12
C LEU A 133 -18.34 -0.77 5.80
N ASP A 134 -18.52 -1.60 4.79
CA ASP A 134 -19.10 -1.24 3.48
C ASP A 134 -20.56 -0.76 3.60
N LYS A 135 -21.32 -1.31 4.55
CA LYS A 135 -22.67 -0.82 4.91
C LYS A 135 -22.67 0.49 5.70
N LEU A 136 -21.54 0.86 6.31
CA LEU A 136 -21.39 2.08 7.11
C LEU A 136 -20.81 3.24 6.30
N LEU A 137 -20.09 2.96 5.20
CA LEU A 137 -19.59 3.94 4.24
C LEU A 137 -20.66 4.21 3.17
N LYS A 138 -21.13 5.46 3.07
CA LYS A 138 -22.15 5.83 2.09
C LYS A 138 -21.54 5.98 0.67
N PRO A 139 -22.20 5.49 -0.39
CA PRO A 139 -21.69 5.50 -1.78
C PRO A 139 -21.24 6.87 -2.28
N ASP A 140 -21.91 7.93 -1.82
CA ASP A 140 -21.68 9.31 -2.25
C ASP A 140 -20.24 9.80 -1.99
N THR A 141 -19.53 9.18 -1.03
CA THR A 141 -18.13 9.53 -0.73
C THR A 141 -17.11 8.96 -1.71
N TYR A 142 -17.43 7.89 -2.45
CA TYR A 142 -16.50 7.27 -3.39
C TYR A 142 -16.46 8.03 -4.72
N GLU A 143 -17.61 8.45 -5.24
CA GLU A 143 -17.68 9.27 -6.46
C GLU A 143 -17.09 10.67 -6.27
N GLU A 144 -17.32 11.30 -5.11
CA GLU A 144 -16.71 12.60 -4.79
C GLU A 144 -15.18 12.50 -4.72
N MET A 145 -14.66 11.38 -4.21
CA MET A 145 -13.21 11.14 -4.14
C MET A 145 -12.59 10.93 -5.53
N LEU A 146 -13.22 10.13 -6.39
CA LEU A 146 -12.77 9.91 -7.77
C LEU A 146 -12.83 11.19 -8.61
N LYS A 147 -13.86 12.03 -8.41
CA LYS A 147 -14.01 13.32 -9.08
C LYS A 147 -12.98 14.35 -8.61
N ALA A 148 -12.60 14.31 -7.33
CA ALA A 148 -11.50 15.12 -6.81
C ALA A 148 -10.13 14.67 -7.35
N MET A 149 -9.91 13.36 -7.49
CA MET A 149 -8.69 12.81 -8.06
C MET A 149 -8.51 13.14 -9.54
N SER A 150 -9.58 13.14 -10.34
CA SER A 150 -9.52 13.52 -11.76
C SER A 150 -9.29 15.02 -11.99
N LEU A 151 -9.66 15.86 -11.03
CA LEU A 151 -9.38 17.30 -11.05
C LEU A 151 -7.94 17.63 -10.60
N LEU A 152 -7.37 16.83 -9.71
CA LEU A 152 -6.00 17.02 -9.21
C LEU A 152 -4.93 16.45 -10.16
N TYR A 153 -5.31 15.51 -11.03
CA TYR A 153 -4.46 14.95 -12.08
C TYR A 153 -5.22 14.95 -13.41
N PRO A 154 -5.19 16.05 -14.19
CA PRO A 154 -5.73 16.03 -15.53
C PRO A 154 -4.96 14.99 -16.35
N THR A 155 -5.67 14.11 -17.02
CA THR A 155 -5.20 12.90 -17.72
C THR A 155 -4.32 13.17 -18.96
N GLU A 156 -3.50 14.22 -18.95
CA GLU A 156 -2.64 14.63 -20.09
C GLU A 156 -1.18 14.16 -19.97
N ARG A 157 -0.86 13.25 -19.05
CA ARG A 157 0.48 12.61 -19.01
C ARG A 157 0.45 11.08 -18.98
N LEU A 158 -0.41 10.49 -19.80
CA LEU A 158 -0.30 9.10 -20.25
C LEU A 158 -0.21 9.02 -21.78
N ASN A 159 0.55 9.93 -22.40
CA ASN A 159 1.18 9.69 -23.71
C ASN A 159 2.68 9.48 -23.48
N LEU A 160 3.02 8.32 -22.95
CA LEU A 160 4.37 7.75 -22.97
C LEU A 160 4.27 6.40 -23.69
N ASN A 161 3.99 6.44 -25.00
CA ASN A 161 4.25 5.36 -25.96
C ASN A 161 3.88 5.78 -27.38
N GLU A 162 4.48 6.87 -27.87
CA GLU A 162 4.68 7.08 -29.32
C GLU A 162 6.00 7.81 -29.47
N ASN A 163 7.10 7.06 -29.46
CA ASN A 163 8.40 7.37 -30.08
C ASN A 163 9.45 6.43 -29.48
N GLU A 164 9.55 5.22 -30.02
CA GLU A 164 10.86 4.61 -30.23
C GLU A 164 11.13 4.56 -31.74
N PRO A 165 12.38 4.80 -32.17
CA PRO A 165 12.76 5.07 -33.57
C PRO A 165 12.64 3.87 -34.50
#